data_AF-A0A963QB32-F1
#
_entry.id   AF-A0A963QB32-F1
#
_cell.length_a   1.000
_cell.length_b   1.000
_cell.length_c   1.000
_cell.angle_alpha   90.00
_cell.angle_beta   90.00
_cell.angle_gamma   90.00
#
_symmetry.space_group_name_H-M   'P 1'
#
loop_
_entity.id
_entity.type
_entity.pdbx_description
1 polymer ?
#
loop_
_entity_poly.entity_id
_entity_poly.type
_entity_poly.pdbx_seq_one_letter_code
_entity_poly.pdbx_strand_id
1 'polypeptide(L)' 'MSLKCGIVGLPNVGKSTLFNALTKAGIAAENYPFCTIEPNVGVVELPDPRLAQLAEIVKPEKIVPAIVEFVDIAGLVAG' A
#
# COMPACT_ATOMS: atom_id res chain seq x y z
N MET A 1 -13.07 -0.04 10.77
CA MET A 1 -12.02 -1.00 10.42
C MET A 1 -11.67 -0.76 8.96
N SER A 2 -10.49 -0.23 8.66
CA SER A 2 -9.97 -0.19 7.29
C SER A 2 -9.60 -1.61 6.86
N LEU A 3 -9.90 -1.96 5.60
CA LEU A 3 -9.51 -3.25 5.02
C LEU A 3 -8.00 -3.23 4.79
N LYS A 4 -7.28 -4.20 5.37
CA LYS A 4 -5.84 -4.41 5.18
C LYS A 4 -5.61 -5.59 4.25
N CYS A 5 -4.75 -5.42 3.24
CA CYS A 5 -4.36 -6.45 2.29
C CYS A 5 -2.88 -6.81 2.50
N GLY A 6 -2.58 -8.07 2.82
CA GLY A 6 -1.22 -8.57 2.97
C GLY A 6 -0.66 -9.09 1.65
N ILE A 7 0.53 -8.64 1.25
CA ILE A 7 1.26 -9.22 0.11
C ILE A 7 2.11 -10.37 0.65
N VAL A 8 1.85 -11.59 0.20
CA VAL A 8 2.56 -12.81 0.59
C VAL A 8 3.22 -13.46 -0.61
N GLY A 9 4.39 -14.04 -0.39
CA GLY A 9 5.14 -14.74 -1.44
C GLY A 9 6.43 -15.34 -0.91
N LEU A 10 7.02 -16.23 -1.72
CA LEU A 10 8.33 -16.80 -1.45
C LEU A 10 9.43 -15.72 -1.52
N PRO A 11 10.62 -15.97 -0.96
CA PRO A 11 11.76 -15.08 -1.12
C PRO A 11 12.05 -14.77 -2.60
N ASN A 12 12.44 -13.52 -2.89
CA ASN A 12 12.90 -13.05 -4.21
C ASN A 12 11.88 -13.11 -5.37
N VAL A 13 10.58 -13.26 -5.11
CA VAL A 13 9.53 -13.24 -6.17
C VAL A 13 9.09 -11.84 -6.62
N GLY A 14 9.82 -10.79 -6.18
CA GLY A 14 9.46 -9.40 -6.51
C GLY A 14 8.39 -8.77 -5.62
N LYS A 15 8.09 -9.36 -4.45
CA LYS A 15 7.12 -8.85 -3.47
C LYS A 15 7.35 -7.37 -3.11
N SER A 16 8.59 -7.02 -2.77
CA SER A 16 8.95 -5.65 -2.40
C SER A 16 8.94 -4.70 -3.61
N THR A 17 9.20 -5.21 -4.82
CA THR A 17 9.04 -4.45 -6.07
C THR A 17 7.57 -4.08 -6.31
N LEU A 18 6.65 -5.02 -6.15
CA LEU A 18 5.21 -4.77 -6.27
C LEU A 18 4.72 -3.79 -5.20
N PHE A 19 5.15 -3.97 -3.95
CA PHE A 19 4.79 -3.07 -2.86
C PHE A 19 5.23 -1.63 -3.12
N ASN A 20 6.47 -1.42 -3.58
CA ASN A 20 6.97 -0.10 -3.93
C ASN A 20 6.23 0.49 -5.14
N ALA A 21 5.86 -0.32 -6.13
CA ALA A 21 5.08 0.12 -7.28
C ALA A 21 3.66 0.58 -6.89
N LEU A 22 2.99 -0.16 -6.00
CA LEU A 22 1.63 0.15 -5.54
C LEU A 22 1.59 1.39 -4.67
N THR A 23 2.55 1.52 -3.75
CA THR A 23 2.52 2.58 -2.74
C THR A 23 3.12 3.88 -3.26
N LYS A 24 3.89 3.86 -4.38
CA LYS A 24 4.80 4.94 -4.82
C LYS A 24 5.65 5.49 -3.67
N ALA A 25 5.70 4.77 -2.55
CA ALA A 25 6.41 5.18 -1.38
C ALA A 25 7.86 4.86 -1.72
N GLY A 26 8.68 5.90 -1.86
CA GLY A 26 10.13 5.78 -1.93
C GLY A 26 10.67 5.26 -0.60
N ILE A 27 10.23 4.07 -0.20
CA ILE A 27 10.69 3.41 1.01
C ILE A 27 12.12 3.01 0.70
N ALA A 28 13.03 3.80 1.24
CA ALA A 28 14.43 3.47 1.28
C ALA A 28 14.52 2.10 1.93
N ALA A 29 15.00 1.11 1.18
CA ALA A 29 15.33 -0.21 1.68
C ALA A 29 16.57 -0.09 2.59
N GLU A 30 16.45 0.63 3.70
CA GLU A 30 17.50 0.73 4.71
C GLU A 30 17.35 -0.42 5.68
N ASN A 31 18.21 -1.42 5.48
CA ASN A 31 18.45 -2.51 6.40
C ASN A 31 18.99 -1.95 7.74
N TYR A 32 18.11 -1.61 8.68
CA TYR A 32 18.52 -1.35 10.06
C TYR A 32 18.42 -2.64 10.89
N PRO A 33 19.54 -3.28 11.23
CA PRO A 33 19.53 -4.36 12.20
C PRO A 33 19.16 -3.76 13.57
N PHE A 34 18.28 -4.42 14.33
CA PHE A 34 17.86 -4.12 15.71
C PHE A 34 16.54 -3.36 15.97
N CYS A 35 15.73 -3.01 14.97
CA CYS A 35 14.34 -2.58 15.23
C CYS A 35 13.36 -3.75 15.03
N THR A 36 12.42 -3.91 15.95
CA THR A 36 11.23 -4.76 15.80
C THR A 36 10.66 -4.51 14.39
N ILE A 37 10.64 -5.52 13.52
CA ILE A 37 10.24 -5.36 12.10
C ILE A 37 8.72 -5.11 12.07
N GLU A 38 8.29 -3.87 12.28
CA GLU A 38 6.94 -3.47 11.89
C GLU A 38 6.82 -3.69 10.38
N PRO A 39 5.81 -4.45 9.92
CA PRO A 39 5.68 -4.76 8.51
C PRO A 39 5.50 -3.44 7.74
N ASN A 40 6.09 -3.32 6.55
CA ASN A 40 5.94 -2.11 5.76
C ASN A 40 4.45 -1.93 5.43
N VAL A 41 3.83 -0.88 5.94
CA VAL A 41 2.43 -0.52 5.64
C VAL A 41 2.43 0.64 4.65
N GLY A 42 1.71 0.48 3.54
CA GLY A 42 1.54 1.53 2.55
C GLY A 42 0.07 1.76 2.25
N VAL A 43 -0.31 3.03 2.08
CA VAL A 43 -1.69 3.42 1.77
C VAL A 43 -1.77 3.79 0.30
N VAL A 44 -2.77 3.26 -0.40
CA VAL A 44 -3.02 3.53 -1.82
C VAL A 44 -4.43 4.06 -1.99
N GLU A 45 -4.56 5.19 -2.68
CA GLU A 45 -5.85 5.75 -3.07
C GLU A 45 -6.46 4.93 -4.21
N LEU A 46 -7.73 4.56 -4.07
CA LEU A 46 -8.43 3.80 -5.09
C LEU A 46 -8.88 4.73 -6.22
N PRO A 47 -8.47 4.49 -7.47
CA PRO A 47 -8.96 5.28 -8.60
C PRO A 47 -10.45 5.03 -8.81
N ASP A 48 -11.25 6.09 -8.67
CA ASP A 48 -12.69 6.03 -8.89
C ASP A 48 -13.14 7.17 -9.82
N PRO A 49 -13.43 6.90 -11.11
CA PRO A 49 -13.86 7.94 -12.05
C PRO A 49 -15.20 8.56 -11.67
N ARG A 50 -16.02 7.88 -10.85
CA ARG A 50 -17.33 8.40 -10.41
C ARG A 50 -17.16 9.58 -9.46
N LEU A 51 -16.07 9.62 -8.67
CA LEU A 51 -15.79 10.76 -7.80
C LEU A 51 -15.53 12.02 -8.62
N ALA A 52 -14.85 11.91 -9.76
CA ALA A 52 -14.63 13.03 -10.66
C ALA A 52 -15.95 13.53 -11.28
N GLN A 53 -16.79 12.61 -11.76
CA GLN A 53 -18.11 12.93 -12.31
C GLN A 53 -19.01 13.64 -11.29
N LEU A 54 -19.01 13.18 -10.04
CA LEU A 54 -19.77 13.82 -8.96
C LEU A 54 -19.20 15.20 -8.64
N ALA A 55 -17.87 15.35 -8.59
CA ALA A 55 -17.23 16.63 -8.31
C ALA A 55 -17.55 17.70 -9.35
N GLU A 56 -17.76 17.34 -10.62
CA GLU A 56 -18.22 18.28 -11.66
C GLU A 56 -19.64 18.82 -11.39
N ILE A 57 -20.51 17.99 -10.79
CA ILE A 57 -21.89 18.35 -10.49
C ILE A 57 -21.99 19.20 -9.22
N VAL A 58 -21.38 18.75 -8.12
CA VAL A 58 -21.55 19.38 -6.79
C VAL A 58 -20.44 20.36 -6.42
N LYS A 59 -19.33 20.42 -7.17
CA LYS A 59 -18.19 21.34 -6.96
C LYS A 59 -17.72 21.41 -5.49
N PRO A 60 -17.35 20.26 -4.88
CA PRO A 60 -16.92 20.24 -3.49
C PRO A 60 -15.56 20.95 -3.32
N GLU A 61 -15.27 21.43 -2.11
CA GLU A 61 -13.96 22.00 -1.77
C GLU A 61 -12.82 20.96 -1.88
N LYS A 62 -13.14 19.68 -1.62
CA LYS A 62 -12.18 18.58 -1.67
C LYS A 62 -12.83 17.28 -2.12
N ILE A 63 -12.11 16.51 -2.93
CA ILE A 63 -12.42 15.12 -3.26
C ILE A 63 -11.56 14.23 -2.36
N VAL A 64 -12.17 13.28 -1.65
CA VAL A 64 -11.46 12.33 -0.78
C VAL A 64 -11.71 10.92 -1.32
N PRO A 65 -10.70 10.26 -1.94
CA PRO A 65 -10.85 8.91 -2.43
C PRO A 65 -10.89 7.89 -1.28
N ALA A 66 -11.43 6.71 -1.57
CA ALA A 66 -11.29 5.57 -0.68
C ALA A 66 -9.82 5.10 -0.68
N ILE A 67 -9.37 4.58 0.47
CA ILE A 67 -8.00 4.09 0.63
C ILE A 67 -7.98 2.58 0.89
N VAL A 68 -6.92 1.92 0.44
CA VAL A 68 -6.58 0.53 0.79
C VAL A 68 -5.20 0.51 1.44
N GLU A 69 -5.08 -0.21 2.54
CA GLU A 69 -3.82 -0.42 3.24
C GLU A 69 -3.19 -1.73 2.78
N PHE A 70 -1.97 -1.67 2.23
CA PHE A 70 -1.15 -2.82 1.90
C PHE A 70 -0.11 -3.06 2.99
N VAL A 71 0.10 -4.32 3.34
CA VAL A 71 1.08 -4.76 4.32
C VAL A 71 2.06 -5.70 3.63
N ASP A 72 3.35 -5.36 3.61
CA ASP A 72 4.39 -6.27 3.13
C ASP A 72 4.72 -7.29 4.24
N ILE A 73 4.31 -8.54 4.05
CA ILE A 73 4.57 -9.61 5.01
C ILE A 73 5.92 -10.26 4.67
N ALA A 74 6.79 -10.39 5.67
CA ALA A 74 8.06 -11.09 5.53
C ALA A 74 7.85 -12.47 4.89
N GLY A 75 8.75 -12.86 3.97
CA GLY A 75 8.59 -14.07 3.18
C GLY A 75 8.33 -15.29 4.06
N LEU A 76 7.37 -16.13 3.65
CA LEU A 76 7.07 -17.39 4.32
C LEU A 76 8.28 -18.32 4.11
N VAL A 77 9.20 -18.33 5.08
CA VAL A 77 10.27 -19.33 5.13
C VAL A 77 9.65 -20.58 5.74
N ALA A 78 9.53 -21.64 4.95
CA ALA A 78 9.29 -22.96 5.51
C ALA A 78 10.48 -23.27 6.42
N GLY A 79 10.20 -23.46 7.72
CA GLY A 79 11.18 -24.01 8.65
C GLY A 79 11.63 -25.40 8.22
#